data_AF-A0AAN4YCS3-F1
#
_entry.id   AF-A0AAN4YCS3-F1
#
_cell.length_a   1.000
_cell.length_b   1.000
_cell.length_c   1.000
_cell.angle_alpha   90.00
_cell.angle_beta   90.00
_cell.angle_gamma   90.00
#
_symmetry.space_group_name_H-M   'P 1'
#
loop_
_entity.id
_entity.type
_entity.pdbx_description
1 polymer ?
#
loop_
_entity_poly.entity_id
_entity_poly.type
_entity_poly.pdbx_seq_one_letter_code
_entity_poly.pdbx_strand_id
1 'polypeptide(L)'
;MILFNGNVVADGKAVQEIFVNQMPPAHYEVQSFDCQIINPAYPTPTATGLKAPNETTLRDKSILVLVSGYVRFGESRDLPQRGFSETFVLVPNPSADGPKGKRKREWLIESQTFRLVV
;
A
#
# COMPACT_ATOMS: atom_id res chain seq x y z
N MET A 1 10.12 -2.79 -1.13
CA MET A 1 10.16 -4.27 -1.06
C MET A 1 8.74 -4.80 -0.94
N ILE A 2 8.38 -5.86 -1.67
CA ILE A 2 7.04 -6.45 -1.63
C ILE A 2 7.16 -7.93 -1.27
N LEU A 3 6.39 -8.37 -0.27
CA LEU A 3 6.36 -9.75 0.22
C LEU A 3 4.92 -10.27 0.22
N PHE A 4 4.68 -11.41 -0.41
CA PHE A 4 3.38 -12.08 -0.44
C PHE A 4 3.50 -13.50 0.10
N ASN A 5 2.91 -13.76 1.27
CA ASN A 5 3.01 -15.04 1.98
C ASN A 5 4.46 -15.52 2.17
N GLY A 6 5.40 -14.58 2.34
CA GLY A 6 6.83 -14.85 2.48
C GLY A 6 7.62 -14.89 1.16
N ASN A 7 6.96 -14.83 0.00
CA ASN A 7 7.63 -14.78 -1.30
C ASN A 7 7.91 -13.33 -1.70
N VAL A 8 9.14 -13.06 -2.16
CA VAL A 8 9.54 -11.76 -2.68
C VAL A 8 8.87 -11.54 -4.04
N VAL A 9 8.22 -10.38 -4.20
CA VAL A 9 7.65 -9.93 -5.46
C VAL A 9 8.44 -8.71 -5.93
N ALA A 10 8.77 -8.67 -7.23
CA ALA A 10 9.71 -7.69 -7.78
C ALA A 10 9.21 -6.24 -7.66
N ASP A 11 7.97 -5.98 -8.10
CA ASP A 11 7.38 -4.65 -8.13
C ASP A 11 5.84 -4.69 -8.14
N GLY A 12 5.20 -3.52 -8.18
CA GLY A 12 3.74 -3.41 -8.21
C GLY A 12 3.09 -3.96 -9.48
N LYS A 13 3.81 -4.02 -10.60
CA LYS A 13 3.29 -4.63 -11.84
C LYS A 13 3.23 -6.14 -11.69
N ALA A 14 4.26 -6.75 -11.12
CA ALA A 14 4.27 -8.17 -10.80
C ALA A 14 3.14 -8.54 -9.80
N VAL A 15 2.87 -7.68 -8.81
CA VAL A 15 1.68 -7.85 -7.95
C VAL A 15 0.40 -7.89 -8.77
N GLN A 16 0.19 -6.92 -9.67
CA GLN A 16 -1.00 -6.89 -10.52
C GLN A 16 -1.11 -8.16 -11.38
N GLU A 17 -0.01 -8.63 -11.96
CA GLU A 17 0.02 -9.85 -12.77
C GLU A 17 -0.37 -11.09 -11.94
N ILE A 18 0.03 -11.18 -10.67
CA ILE A 18 -0.39 -12.26 -9.77
C ILE A 18 -1.92 -12.25 -9.59
N PHE A 19 -2.52 -11.08 -9.32
CA PHE A 19 -3.97 -10.97 -9.12
C PHE A 19 -4.79 -11.20 -10.39
N VAL A 20 -4.28 -10.79 -11.55
CA VAL A 20 -5.02 -10.90 -12.82
C VAL A 20 -4.89 -12.30 -13.44
N ASN A 21 -3.70 -12.91 -13.37
CA ASN A 21 -3.39 -14.10 -14.17
C ASN A 21 -3.20 -15.37 -13.33
N GLN A 22 -2.90 -15.26 -12.03
CA GLN A 22 -2.47 -16.40 -11.22
C GLN A 22 -3.43 -16.73 -10.07
N MET A 23 -4.25 -15.78 -9.63
CA MET A 23 -5.20 -15.99 -8.55
C MET A 23 -6.65 -16.08 -9.07
N PRO A 24 -7.49 -16.94 -8.46
CA PRO A 24 -8.93 -16.87 -8.66
C PRO A 24 -9.46 -15.48 -8.29
N PRO A 25 -10.65 -15.08 -8.81
CA PRO A 25 -11.32 -13.85 -8.40
C PRO A 25 -11.36 -13.73 -6.87
N ALA A 26 -10.84 -12.64 -6.32
CA ALA A 26 -10.71 -12.48 -4.87
C ALA A 26 -11.60 -11.34 -4.37
N HIS A 27 -12.30 -11.60 -3.27
CA HIS A 27 -13.10 -10.60 -2.57
C HIS A 27 -12.52 -10.35 -1.19
N TYR A 28 -12.02 -9.14 -0.99
CA TYR A 28 -11.44 -8.68 0.27
C TYR A 28 -12.48 -7.88 1.06
N GLU A 29 -12.61 -8.21 2.32
CA GLU A 29 -13.40 -7.48 3.30
C GLU A 29 -12.47 -7.01 4.40
N VAL A 30 -12.18 -5.71 4.41
CA VAL A 30 -11.36 -5.08 5.45
C VAL A 30 -12.22 -4.93 6.70
N GLN A 31 -11.76 -5.50 7.81
CA GLN A 31 -12.45 -5.38 9.09
C GLN A 31 -11.93 -4.23 9.93
N SER A 32 -10.61 -4.02 9.89
CA SER A 32 -9.96 -2.97 10.65
C SER A 32 -8.66 -2.56 9.99
N PHE A 33 -8.26 -1.34 10.28
CA PHE A 33 -6.96 -0.82 9.97
C PHE A 33 -6.53 0.13 11.07
N ASP A 34 -5.21 0.22 11.26
CA ASP A 34 -4.58 1.20 12.14
C ASP A 34 -3.37 1.81 11.44
N CYS A 35 -2.96 3.00 11.88
CA CYS A 35 -1.79 3.64 11.31
C CYS A 35 -0.97 4.42 12.32
N GLN A 36 0.33 4.46 12.07
CA GLN A 36 1.28 5.20 12.88
C GLN A 36 2.23 6.00 11.99
N ILE A 37 2.47 7.26 12.33
CA ILE A 37 3.54 8.04 11.72
C ILE A 37 4.87 7.47 12.24
N ILE A 38 5.68 6.94 11.33
CA ILE A 38 7.01 6.36 11.66
C ILE A 38 8.16 7.31 11.32
N ASN A 39 7.93 8.27 10.42
CA ASN A 39 8.82 9.41 10.21
C ASN A 39 7.99 10.70 10.08
N PRO A 40 8.07 11.65 11.02
CA PRO A 40 7.31 12.89 10.95
C PRO A 40 7.88 13.94 10.00
N ALA A 41 9.11 13.74 9.49
CA ALA A 41 9.85 14.65 8.59
C ALA A 41 10.53 13.82 7.48
N TYR A 42 9.70 13.22 6.63
CA TYR A 42 10.19 12.39 5.52
C TYR A 42 10.92 13.25 4.48
N PRO A 43 12.11 12.82 3.99
CA PRO A 43 12.86 13.58 3.00
C PRO A 43 12.19 13.47 1.62
N THR A 44 11.20 14.31 1.35
CA THR A 44 10.43 14.29 0.10
C THR A 44 11.25 14.86 -1.05
N PRO A 45 11.45 14.11 -2.16
CA PRO A 45 12.12 14.60 -3.35
C PRO A 45 11.28 15.65 -4.11
N THR A 46 11.97 16.57 -4.78
CA THR A 46 11.43 17.54 -5.73
C THR A 46 12.25 17.49 -7.02
N ALA A 47 11.87 18.27 -8.03
CA ALA A 47 12.64 18.37 -9.28
C ALA A 47 14.07 18.95 -9.08
N THR A 48 14.31 19.67 -7.99
CA THR A 48 15.56 20.39 -7.71
C THR A 48 16.36 19.83 -6.54
N GLY A 49 15.87 18.77 -5.87
CA GLY A 49 16.55 18.16 -4.73
C GLY A 49 15.57 17.62 -3.69
N LEU A 50 15.89 17.79 -2.41
CA LEU A 50 14.96 17.53 -1.31
C LEU A 50 14.24 18.83 -0.95
N LYS A 51 12.99 18.73 -0.49
CA LYS A 51 12.30 19.89 0.09
C LYS A 51 13.11 20.48 1.23
N ALA A 52 13.24 21.81 1.26
CA ALA A 52 13.83 22.51 2.38
C ALA A 52 12.89 22.45 3.62
N PRO A 53 13.41 22.61 4.86
CA PRO A 53 12.58 22.51 6.07
C PRO A 53 11.36 23.44 6.08
N ASN A 54 11.48 24.64 5.51
CA ASN A 54 10.40 25.63 5.39
C ASN A 54 9.35 25.29 4.31
N GLU A 55 9.63 24.31 3.45
CA GLU A 55 8.73 23.81 2.41
C GLU A 55 8.02 22.50 2.81
N THR A 56 8.40 21.94 3.96
CA THR A 56 7.76 20.73 4.48
C THR A 56 6.34 21.02 4.95
N THR A 57 5.47 20.06 4.69
CA THR A 57 4.04 20.08 4.94
C THR A 57 3.66 18.93 5.86
N LEU A 58 2.40 18.90 6.30
CA LEU A 58 1.86 17.77 7.05
C LEU A 58 1.90 16.44 6.28
N ARG A 59 2.09 16.48 4.96
CA ARG A 59 2.19 15.31 4.09
C ARG A 59 3.61 14.77 3.97
N ASP A 60 4.63 15.50 4.39
CA ASP A 60 6.03 15.08 4.33
C ASP A 60 6.35 14.17 5.53
N LYS A 61 5.65 13.04 5.61
CA LYS A 61 5.75 12.02 6.65
C LYS A 61 5.89 10.64 6.02
N SER A 62 6.26 9.62 6.77
CA SER A 62 5.97 8.22 6.38
C SER A 62 5.08 7.56 7.42
N ILE A 63 4.22 6.68 6.92
CA ILE A 63 3.12 6.10 7.69
C ILE A 63 3.19 4.59 7.57
N LEU A 64 3.27 3.90 8.71
CA LEU A 64 3.01 2.48 8.81
C LEU A 64 1.50 2.28 8.86
N VAL A 65 0.97 1.42 8.00
CA VAL A 65 -0.45 1.04 7.99
C VAL A 65 -0.54 -0.46 8.19
N LEU A 66 -1.35 -0.87 9.17
CA LEU A 66 -1.70 -2.27 9.39
C LEU A 66 -3.15 -2.46 8.99
N VAL A 67 -3.42 -3.51 8.23
CA VAL A 67 -4.75 -3.88 7.76
C VAL A 67 -5.02 -5.32 8.13
N SER A 68 -6.21 -5.60 8.64
CA SER A 68 -6.69 -6.96 8.84
C SER A 68 -8.11 -7.14 8.33
N GLY A 69 -8.40 -8.35 7.87
CA GLY A 69 -9.73 -8.69 7.41
C GLY A 69 -9.82 -10.11 6.88
N TYR A 70 -10.79 -10.32 6.00
CA TYR A 70 -11.03 -11.62 5.37
C TYR A 70 -10.91 -11.52 3.86
N VAL A 71 -10.44 -12.60 3.25
CA VAL A 71 -10.41 -12.78 1.81
C VAL A 71 -11.11 -14.08 1.44
N ARG A 72 -11.95 -14.01 0.40
CA ARG A 72 -12.58 -15.17 -0.23
C ARG A 72 -12.06 -15.29 -1.66
N PHE A 73 -11.60 -16.48 -2.03
CA PHE A 73 -11.13 -16.79 -3.39
C PHE A 73 -12.20 -17.58 -4.14
N GLY A 74 -12.59 -17.10 -5.33
CA GLY A 74 -13.66 -17.60 -6.19
C GLY A 74 -14.89 -16.69 -6.19
N GLU A 75 -15.86 -16.97 -7.08
CA GLU A 75 -17.02 -16.10 -7.28
C GLU A 75 -18.17 -16.37 -6.28
N SER A 76 -18.34 -17.62 -5.85
CA SER A 76 -19.44 -18.00 -4.94
C SER A 76 -19.24 -17.44 -3.53
N ARG A 77 -20.30 -16.87 -2.96
CA ARG A 77 -20.32 -16.29 -1.62
C ARG A 77 -20.17 -17.32 -0.50
N ASP A 78 -20.47 -18.58 -0.79
CA ASP A 78 -20.42 -19.69 0.18
C ASP A 78 -19.02 -20.29 0.33
N LEU A 79 -18.04 -19.78 -0.44
CA LEU A 79 -16.66 -20.25 -0.35
C LEU A 79 -16.02 -19.82 0.98
N PRO A 80 -15.11 -20.65 1.54
CA PRO A 80 -14.46 -20.34 2.80
C PRO A 80 -13.73 -18.99 2.78
N GLN A 81 -13.93 -18.22 3.85
CA GLN A 81 -13.17 -17.01 4.10
C GLN A 81 -11.87 -17.35 4.82
N ARG A 82 -10.78 -16.69 4.44
CA ARG A 82 -9.48 -16.78 5.12
C ARG A 82 -9.14 -15.44 5.72
N GLY A 83 -8.62 -15.42 6.94
CA GLY A 83 -8.09 -14.21 7.51
C GLY A 83 -6.88 -13.72 6.70
N PHE A 84 -6.70 -12.41 6.61
CA PHE A 84 -5.46 -11.83 6.11
C PHE A 84 -4.99 -10.71 7.02
N SER A 85 -3.68 -10.52 7.02
CA SER A 85 -3.02 -9.34 7.57
C SER A 85 -2.09 -8.76 6.53
N GLU A 86 -2.15 -7.45 6.36
CA GLU A 86 -1.32 -6.73 5.42
C GLU A 86 -0.72 -5.48 6.07
N THR A 87 0.55 -5.24 5.79
CA THR A 87 1.28 -4.09 6.33
C THR A 87 1.89 -3.29 5.19
N PHE A 88 1.70 -1.97 5.22
CA PHE A 88 2.27 -1.03 4.26
C PHE A 88 3.14 -0.01 4.97
N VAL A 89 4.23 0.39 4.31
CA VAL A 89 4.87 1.68 4.58
C VAL A 89 4.50 2.62 3.44
N LEU A 90 3.83 3.70 3.78
CA LEU A 90 3.43 4.75 2.86
C LEU A 90 4.39 5.93 2.95
N VAL A 91 4.80 6.44 1.80
CA VAL A 91 5.66 7.62 1.65
C VAL A 91 4.98 8.68 0.77
N PRO A 92 5.35 9.95 0.88
CA PRO A 92 4.70 11.02 0.12
C PRO A 92 4.92 10.83 -1.38
N ASN A 93 3.89 11.11 -2.18
CA ASN A 93 4.04 11.11 -3.62
C ASN A 93 4.54 12.49 -4.12
N PRO A 94 5.80 12.62 -4.57
CA PRO A 94 6.34 13.90 -5.03
C PRO A 94 5.64 14.42 -6.29
N SER A 95 4.92 13.56 -7.01
CA SER A 95 4.16 13.92 -8.21
C SER A 95 2.71 14.33 -7.95
N ALA A 96 2.27 14.32 -6.68
CA ALA A 96 0.89 14.63 -6.30
C ALA A 96 0.50 16.08 -6.60
N ASP A 97 1.43 17.03 -6.48
CA ASP A 97 1.20 18.47 -6.65
C ASP A 97 1.14 18.92 -8.13
N GLY A 98 1.09 17.98 -9.08
CA GLY A 98 1.00 18.28 -10.52
C GLY A 98 -0.36 18.87 -10.95
N PRO A 99 -0.50 19.27 -12.24
CA PRO A 99 -1.65 20.06 -12.72
C PRO A 99 -3.01 19.44 -12.34
N LYS A 100 -3.88 20.29 -11.78
CA LYS A 100 -5.22 19.94 -11.29
C LYS A 100 -6.03 19.30 -12.42
N GLY A 101 -6.48 18.05 -12.23
CA GLY A 101 -7.36 17.38 -13.19
C GLY A 101 -7.42 15.87 -13.09
N LYS A 102 -6.38 15.22 -12.54
CA LYS A 102 -6.41 13.78 -12.24
C LYS A 102 -6.23 13.58 -10.74
N ARG A 103 -7.12 12.83 -10.09
CA ARG A 103 -6.95 12.37 -8.69
C ARG A 103 -5.70 11.51 -8.61
N LYS A 104 -4.55 12.14 -8.36
CA LYS A 104 -3.29 11.44 -8.10
C LYS A 104 -3.31 10.93 -6.66
N ARG A 105 -2.76 9.75 -6.43
CA ARG A 105 -2.57 9.22 -5.07
C ARG A 105 -1.57 10.12 -4.36
N GLU A 106 -1.94 10.61 -3.17
CA GLU A 106 -1.06 11.49 -2.37
C GLU A 106 0.10 10.73 -1.73
N TRP A 107 -0.04 9.41 -1.62
CA TRP A 107 0.90 8.50 -0.97
C TRP A 107 1.26 7.35 -1.92
N LEU A 108 2.48 6.86 -1.83
CA LEU A 108 3.01 5.69 -2.53
C LEU A 108 3.36 4.59 -1.52
N ILE A 109 3.25 3.34 -1.94
CA ILE A 109 3.69 2.19 -1.15
C ILE A 109 5.20 2.02 -1.36
N GLU A 110 5.99 2.20 -0.30
CA GLU A 110 7.43 1.92 -0.30
C GLU A 110 7.71 0.44 0.02
N SER A 111 6.96 -0.11 0.96
CA SER A 111 7.00 -1.55 1.28
C SER A 111 5.62 -2.12 1.57
N GLN A 112 5.44 -3.39 1.23
CA GLN A 112 4.19 -4.13 1.40
C GLN A 112 4.51 -5.55 1.87
N THR A 113 3.82 -6.01 2.90
CA THR A 113 3.88 -7.41 3.36
C THR A 113 2.48 -7.94 3.54
N PHE A 114 2.10 -8.92 2.74
CA PHE A 114 0.81 -9.60 2.79
C PHE A 114 0.96 -11.01 3.35
N ARG A 115 0.05 -11.44 4.22
CA ARG A 115 -0.01 -12.79 4.76
C ARG A 115 -1.46 -13.26 4.94
N LEU A 116 -1.76 -14.46 4.45
CA LEU A 116 -2.93 -15.23 4.86
C LEU A 116 -2.71 -15.78 6.28
N VAL A 117 -3.72 -15.61 7.13
CA VAL A 117 -3.77 -16.10 8.50
C VAL A 117 -4.65 -17.35 8.53
N VAL A 118 -4.19 -18.36 9.29
CA VAL A 118 -4.84 -19.67 9.41
C VAL A 118 -6.02 -19.61 10.36
#